data_AF-A0A3M1DN61-F1
#
_entry.id   AF-A0A3M1DN61-F1
#
_cell.length_a   1.000
_cell.length_b   1.000
_cell.length_c   1.000
_cell.angle_alpha   90.00
_cell.angle_beta   90.00
_cell.angle_gamma   90.00
#
_symmetry.space_group_name_H-M   'P 1'
#
loop_
_entity.id
_entity.type
_entity.pdbx_description
1 polymer ?
#
loop_
_entity_poly.entity_id
_entity_poly.type
_entity_poly.pdbx_seq_one_letter_code
_entity_poly.pdbx_strand_id
1 'polypeptide(L)'
;MSAFSDILKAPPEELIRKVALALRGVDTASRDPLSVFSRHHGLNLTQTICALGFNPHVGEVPEVLGQLGYPDYKKLADERNRRFIDDVYDKLTIGNVLKIYEVVAAAPEMLEVMQYLMISRLEHIEERIEQTVNSLVIDRYKREVRAIYKQGIATIEFAESRLDRTDSGFRALINEVGIIVDSRLIPIGDIFFRDTVLPEEKRRLIQRGQIPRELILSRLDDDGISAQERAMLEQSLQLVDD
;
A
#
# COMPACT_ATOMS: atom_id res chain seq x y z
N MET A 1 20.73 6.93 7.21
CA MET A 1 19.39 6.84 6.61
C MET A 1 19.52 7.03 5.10
N SER A 2 18.53 6.62 4.29
CA SER A 2 18.61 6.79 2.83
C SER A 2 18.18 8.20 2.42
N ALA A 3 18.81 8.81 1.41
CA ALA A 3 18.47 10.16 0.93
C ALA A 3 16.97 10.41 0.72
N PHE A 4 16.24 9.42 0.19
CA PHE A 4 14.78 9.49 0.06
C PHE A 4 14.06 9.69 1.41
N SER A 5 14.44 8.91 2.42
CA SER A 5 13.86 9.01 3.77
C SER A 5 14.25 10.32 4.45
N ASP A 6 15.47 10.79 4.18
CA ASP A 6 15.99 12.04 4.74
C ASP A 6 15.21 13.24 4.21
N ILE A 7 14.70 13.18 2.97
CA ILE A 7 13.83 14.21 2.41
C ILE A 7 12.38 14.00 2.87
N LEU A 8 11.88 12.77 2.83
CA LEU A 8 10.49 12.45 3.19
C LEU A 8 10.12 12.85 4.62
N LYS A 9 11.07 12.78 5.56
CA LYS A 9 10.88 13.06 6.99
C LYS A 9 11.51 14.38 7.45
N ALA A 10 12.09 15.16 6.53
CA ALA A 10 12.78 16.38 6.90
C ALA A 10 11.82 17.43 7.47
N PRO A 11 12.14 18.07 8.61
CA PRO A 11 11.41 19.24 9.09
C PRO A 11 11.62 20.46 8.15
N PRO A 12 10.79 21.51 8.28
CA PRO A 12 10.86 22.73 7.44
C PRO A 12 12.27 23.30 7.25
N GLU A 13 12.99 23.55 8.36
CA GLU A 13 14.33 24.15 8.33
C GLU A 13 15.34 23.29 7.56
N GLU A 14 15.22 21.97 7.68
CA GLU A 14 16.09 21.04 6.99
C GLU A 14 15.77 20.97 5.50
N LEU A 15 14.50 21.04 5.10
CA LEU A 15 14.09 21.12 3.70
C LEU A 15 14.68 22.38 3.04
N ILE A 16 14.51 23.55 3.67
CA ILE A 16 15.08 24.82 3.20
C ILE A 16 16.60 24.69 3.02
N ARG A 17 17.30 24.15 4.03
CA ARG A 17 18.75 23.97 3.97
C ARG A 17 19.18 23.04 2.84
N LYS A 18 18.49 21.92 2.64
CA LYS A 18 18.82 20.96 1.56
C LYS A 18 18.65 21.60 0.19
N VAL A 19 17.56 22.33 -0.03
CA VAL A 19 17.30 23.01 -1.32
C VAL A 19 18.33 24.12 -1.57
N ALA A 20 18.57 24.98 -0.58
CA ALA A 20 19.55 26.05 -0.70
C ALA A 20 20.97 25.52 -1.01
N LEU A 21 21.35 24.39 -0.39
CA LEU A 21 22.64 23.75 -0.65
C LEU A 21 22.71 23.17 -2.07
N ALA A 22 21.65 22.48 -2.52
CA ALA A 22 21.62 21.83 -3.82
C ALA A 22 21.58 22.84 -4.99
N LEU A 23 20.94 24.00 -4.79
CA LEU A 23 20.79 25.05 -5.79
C LEU A 23 21.89 26.14 -5.70
N ARG A 24 22.84 26.01 -4.78
CA ARG A 24 23.90 27.00 -4.59
C ARG A 24 24.73 27.16 -5.86
N GLY A 25 24.73 28.38 -6.43
CA GLY A 25 25.49 28.70 -7.64
C GLY A 25 24.91 28.07 -8.91
N VAL A 26 23.67 27.56 -8.87
CA VAL A 26 22.97 27.02 -10.02
C VAL A 26 22.23 28.15 -10.71
N ASP A 27 22.47 28.30 -12.02
CA ASP A 27 21.65 29.15 -12.86
C ASP A 27 20.32 28.42 -13.17
N THR A 28 19.27 28.81 -12.44
CA THR A 28 17.93 28.23 -12.58
C THR A 28 17.21 28.70 -13.84
N ALA A 29 17.75 29.66 -14.59
CA ALA A 29 17.18 30.07 -15.89
C ALA A 29 17.49 29.07 -17.01
N SER A 30 18.60 28.32 -16.88
CA SER A 30 19.07 27.38 -17.90
C SER A 30 18.93 25.90 -17.51
N ARG A 31 18.56 25.60 -16.26
CA ARG A 31 18.43 24.23 -15.74
C ARG A 31 17.18 24.08 -14.90
N ASP A 32 16.48 22.97 -15.08
CA ASP A 32 15.37 22.56 -14.21
C ASP A 32 15.87 22.36 -12.76
N PRO A 33 15.45 23.21 -11.80
CA PRO A 33 15.90 23.15 -10.41
C PRO A 33 15.61 21.80 -9.75
N LEU A 34 14.46 21.18 -10.05
CA LEU A 34 14.08 19.89 -9.49
C LEU A 34 15.02 18.77 -9.94
N SER A 35 15.40 18.76 -11.23
CA SER A 35 16.39 17.83 -11.76
C SER A 35 17.79 18.03 -11.16
N VAL A 36 18.16 19.26 -10.80
CA VAL A 36 19.42 19.52 -10.10
C VAL A 36 19.37 19.02 -8.66
N PHE A 37 18.31 19.35 -7.93
CA PHE A 37 18.07 18.89 -6.55
C PHE A 37 18.05 17.35 -6.47
N SER A 38 17.33 16.70 -7.38
CA SER A 38 17.26 15.24 -7.45
C SER A 38 18.65 14.60 -7.61
N ARG A 39 19.44 15.10 -8.58
CA ARG A 39 20.81 14.61 -8.82
C ARG A 39 21.74 14.86 -7.64
N HIS A 40 21.63 16.02 -6.99
CA HIS A 40 22.43 16.36 -5.81
C HIS A 40 22.25 15.32 -4.68
N HIS A 41 21.03 14.81 -4.51
CA HIS A 41 20.71 13.80 -3.50
C HIS A 41 20.81 12.35 -4.01
N GLY A 42 21.26 12.13 -5.25
CA GLY A 42 21.33 10.80 -5.85
C GLY A 42 19.97 10.14 -6.05
N LEU A 43 18.91 10.93 -6.21
CA LEU A 43 17.55 10.46 -6.44
C LEU A 43 17.15 10.69 -7.90
N ASN A 44 16.25 9.85 -8.40
CA ASN A 44 15.54 10.13 -9.64
C ASN A 44 14.36 11.09 -9.38
N LEU A 45 13.81 11.70 -10.44
CA LEU A 45 12.71 12.66 -10.32
C LEU A 45 11.49 12.08 -9.60
N THR A 46 11.10 10.83 -9.88
CA THR A 46 9.96 10.17 -9.22
C THR A 46 10.18 10.04 -7.72
N GLN A 47 11.37 9.59 -7.31
CA GLN A 47 11.75 9.51 -5.90
C GLN A 47 11.71 10.87 -5.23
N THR A 48 12.27 11.91 -5.85
CA THR A 48 12.28 13.27 -5.30
C THR A 48 10.86 13.82 -5.12
N ILE A 49 10.03 13.69 -6.16
CA ILE A 49 8.66 14.21 -6.15
C ILE A 49 7.82 13.48 -5.10
N CYS A 50 7.92 12.15 -5.00
CA CYS A 50 7.22 11.41 -3.96
C CYS A 50 7.77 11.72 -2.56
N ALA A 51 9.08 11.88 -2.39
CA ALA A 51 9.66 12.24 -1.09
C ALA A 51 9.19 13.61 -0.61
N LEU A 52 9.23 14.62 -1.48
CA LEU A 52 8.74 15.97 -1.15
C LEU A 52 7.23 15.98 -0.97
N GLY A 53 6.48 15.40 -1.92
CA GLY A 53 5.03 15.48 -1.95
C GLY A 53 4.35 14.69 -0.82
N PHE A 54 4.99 13.68 -0.24
CA PHE A 54 4.49 12.97 0.95
C PHE A 54 5.14 13.45 2.25
N ASN A 55 6.04 14.44 2.21
CA ASN A 55 6.56 15.04 3.42
C ASN A 55 5.45 15.91 4.06
N PRO A 56 5.07 15.65 5.33
CA PRO A 56 3.96 16.35 5.99
C PRO A 56 4.21 17.85 6.16
N HIS A 57 5.48 18.28 6.15
CA HIS A 57 5.88 19.66 6.40
C HIS A 57 6.11 20.47 5.12
N VAL A 58 6.04 19.87 3.93
CA VAL A 58 6.38 20.58 2.69
C VAL A 58 5.43 21.75 2.40
N GLY A 59 4.17 21.66 2.86
CA GLY A 59 3.19 22.73 2.75
C GLY A 59 3.50 23.95 3.61
N GLU A 60 4.34 23.79 4.64
CA GLU A 60 4.77 24.87 5.54
C GLU A 60 5.88 25.73 4.95
N VAL A 61 6.50 25.29 3.85
CA VAL A 61 7.65 25.95 3.19
C VAL A 61 7.37 26.24 1.71
N PRO A 62 6.41 27.11 1.38
CA PRO A 62 6.05 27.41 -0.02
C PRO A 62 7.23 27.95 -0.85
N GLU A 63 8.21 28.60 -0.22
CA GLU A 63 9.44 29.05 -0.86
C GLU A 63 10.29 27.89 -1.40
N VAL A 64 10.30 26.74 -0.72
CA VAL A 64 10.98 25.53 -1.20
C VAL A 64 10.33 25.04 -2.48
N LEU A 65 8.99 25.05 -2.55
CA LEU A 65 8.25 24.66 -3.75
C LEU A 65 8.57 25.58 -4.93
N GLY A 66 8.53 26.90 -4.70
CA GLY A 66 8.86 27.89 -5.72
C GLY A 66 10.27 27.74 -6.26
N GLN A 67 11.26 27.51 -5.38
CA GLN A 67 12.66 27.28 -5.79
C GLN A 67 12.84 25.99 -6.61
N LEU A 68 12.01 24.97 -6.35
CA LEU A 68 12.02 23.71 -7.09
C LEU A 68 11.16 23.74 -8.36
N GLY A 69 10.55 24.88 -8.69
CA GLY A 69 9.77 25.07 -9.92
C GLY A 69 8.29 24.71 -9.81
N TYR A 70 7.77 24.48 -8.60
CA TYR A 70 6.34 24.29 -8.37
C TYR A 70 5.69 25.61 -7.96
N PRO A 71 4.63 26.08 -8.65
CA PRO A 71 3.97 27.33 -8.32
C PRO A 71 3.18 27.26 -7.00
N ASP A 72 2.70 26.07 -6.65
CA ASP A 72 1.94 25.80 -5.43
C ASP A 72 2.04 24.31 -5.06
N TYR A 73 1.57 23.97 -3.86
CA TYR A 73 1.54 22.58 -3.39
C TYR A 73 0.60 21.70 -4.22
N LYS A 74 -0.47 22.26 -4.80
CA LYS A 74 -1.42 21.49 -5.61
C LYS A 74 -0.74 20.88 -6.84
N LYS A 75 0.11 21.64 -7.53
CA LYS A 75 0.89 21.11 -8.67
C LYS A 75 1.87 20.01 -8.28
N LEU A 76 2.52 20.14 -7.12
CA LEU A 76 3.36 19.06 -6.59
C LEU A 76 2.52 17.82 -6.26
N ALA A 77 1.38 18.01 -5.59
CA ALA A 77 0.48 16.93 -5.22
C ALA A 77 -0.09 16.20 -6.44
N ASP A 78 -0.52 16.91 -7.48
CA ASP A 78 -1.00 16.33 -8.74
C ASP A 78 0.07 15.45 -9.39
N GLU A 79 1.32 15.94 -9.47
CA GLU A 79 2.41 15.16 -10.06
C GLU A 79 2.83 13.97 -9.18
N ARG A 80 2.88 14.16 -7.86
CA ARG A 80 3.09 13.10 -6.87
C ARG A 80 2.06 12.00 -7.04
N ASN A 81 0.78 12.34 -7.13
CA ASN A 81 -0.32 11.37 -7.25
C ASN A 81 -0.14 10.52 -8.50
N ARG A 82 0.04 11.16 -9.65
CA ARG A 82 0.26 10.46 -10.93
C ARG A 82 1.47 9.53 -10.85
N ARG A 83 2.62 10.04 -10.38
CA ARG A 83 3.85 9.24 -10.29
C ARG A 83 3.75 8.10 -9.29
N PHE A 84 3.06 8.32 -8.17
CA PHE A 84 2.83 7.29 -7.17
C PHE A 84 1.89 6.21 -7.67
N ILE A 85 0.84 6.56 -8.42
CA ILE A 85 -0.10 5.59 -8.97
C ILE A 85 0.54 4.78 -10.11
N ASP A 86 1.14 5.47 -11.09
CA ASP A 86 1.62 4.85 -12.34
C ASP A 86 2.92 4.05 -12.17
N ASP A 87 3.75 4.37 -11.17
CA ASP A 87 5.05 3.69 -10.99
C ASP A 87 4.89 2.33 -10.31
N VAL A 88 4.80 1.28 -11.13
CA VAL A 88 4.79 -0.13 -10.68
C VAL A 88 6.22 -0.61 -10.40
N TYR A 89 6.85 0.00 -9.40
CA TYR A 89 8.17 -0.35 -8.87
C TYR A 89 9.36 -0.20 -9.83
N ASP A 90 9.26 0.70 -10.81
CA ASP A 90 10.35 0.98 -11.76
C ASP A 90 11.31 2.02 -11.17
N LYS A 91 10.82 3.24 -10.91
CA LYS A 91 11.62 4.33 -10.34
C LYS A 91 11.43 4.45 -8.84
N LEU A 92 10.25 4.11 -8.33
CA LEU A 92 9.92 4.13 -6.91
C LEU A 92 10.01 2.70 -6.35
N THR A 93 11.11 2.38 -5.67
CA THR A 93 11.29 1.02 -5.14
C THR A 93 10.25 0.68 -4.08
N ILE A 94 9.95 -0.61 -3.89
CA ILE A 94 9.10 -1.05 -2.77
C ILE A 94 9.57 -0.48 -1.42
N GLY A 95 10.88 -0.37 -1.20
CA GLY A 95 11.42 0.22 0.03
C GLY A 95 11.10 1.72 0.20
N ASN A 96 10.93 2.45 -0.91
CA ASN A 96 10.46 3.84 -0.87
C ASN A 96 8.96 3.89 -0.55
N VAL A 97 8.16 3.05 -1.19
CA VAL A 97 6.70 2.97 -0.96
C VAL A 97 6.38 2.65 0.50
N LEU A 98 7.05 1.65 1.08
CA LEU A 98 6.85 1.29 2.48
C LEU A 98 7.19 2.44 3.45
N LYS A 99 8.22 3.25 3.13
CA LYS A 99 8.56 4.44 3.92
C LYS A 99 7.54 5.56 3.79
N ILE A 100 6.96 5.73 2.60
CA ILE A 100 5.84 6.67 2.41
C ILE A 100 4.70 6.25 3.33
N TYR A 101 4.30 4.98 3.29
CA TYR A 101 3.24 4.44 4.14
C TYR A 101 3.51 4.66 5.64
N GLU A 102 4.74 4.44 6.10
CA GLU A 102 5.12 4.70 7.49
C GLU A 102 4.91 6.17 7.91
N VAL A 103 5.19 7.11 7.00
CA VAL A 103 5.09 8.55 7.29
C VAL A 103 3.65 9.01 7.25
N VAL A 104 2.88 8.61 6.23
CA VAL A 104 1.49 9.05 6.08
C VAL A 104 0.59 8.45 7.16
N ALA A 105 0.88 7.25 7.67
CA ALA A 105 0.14 6.65 8.78
C ALA A 105 0.18 7.51 10.06
N ALA A 106 1.20 8.36 10.21
CA ALA A 106 1.34 9.27 11.35
C ALA A 106 0.77 10.69 11.08
N ALA A 107 0.25 10.96 9.88
CA ALA A 107 -0.21 12.28 9.45
C ALA A 107 -1.66 12.20 8.92
N PRO A 108 -2.69 12.51 9.75
CA PRO A 108 -4.10 12.27 9.41
C PRO A 108 -4.54 12.83 8.05
N GLU A 109 -4.18 14.08 7.73
CA GLU A 109 -4.55 14.71 6.44
C GLU A 109 -3.93 13.97 5.23
N MET A 110 -2.71 13.45 5.39
CA MET A 110 -2.03 12.70 4.34
C MET A 110 -2.53 11.25 4.26
N LEU A 111 -3.01 10.71 5.38
CA LEU A 111 -3.59 9.37 5.44
C LEU A 111 -4.86 9.27 4.60
N GLU A 112 -5.77 10.25 4.69
CA GLU A 112 -6.99 10.29 3.87
C GLU A 112 -6.65 10.35 2.37
N VAL A 113 -5.67 11.18 1.99
CA VAL A 113 -5.18 11.23 0.61
C VAL A 113 -4.58 9.88 0.20
N MET A 114 -3.79 9.24 1.06
CA MET A 114 -3.20 7.94 0.77
C MET A 114 -4.26 6.86 0.57
N GLN A 115 -5.31 6.86 1.37
CA GLN A 115 -6.42 5.91 1.27
C GLN A 115 -7.11 5.97 -0.10
N TYR A 116 -7.22 7.17 -0.67
CA TYR A 116 -7.69 7.34 -2.05
C TYR A 116 -6.67 6.84 -3.08
N LEU A 117 -5.40 7.27 -2.98
CA LEU A 117 -4.36 6.94 -3.97
C LEU A 117 -4.02 5.45 -4.03
N MET A 118 -4.05 4.76 -2.88
CA MET A 118 -3.68 3.35 -2.82
C MET A 118 -4.60 2.47 -3.67
N ILE A 119 -5.89 2.83 -3.81
CA ILE A 119 -6.86 2.03 -4.58
C ILE A 119 -6.42 1.96 -6.04
N SER A 120 -6.25 3.13 -6.68
CA SER A 120 -5.79 3.20 -8.08
C SER A 120 -4.38 2.66 -8.26
N ARG A 121 -3.51 2.79 -7.27
CA ARG A 121 -2.17 2.21 -7.33
C ARG A 121 -2.21 0.68 -7.34
N LEU A 122 -3.00 0.06 -6.47
CA LEU A 122 -3.15 -1.40 -6.44
C LEU A 122 -3.77 -1.92 -7.75
N GLU A 123 -4.74 -1.20 -8.33
CA GLU A 123 -5.31 -1.54 -9.64
C GLU A 123 -4.24 -1.57 -10.75
N HIS A 124 -3.40 -0.54 -10.87
CA HIS A 124 -2.32 -0.53 -11.87
C HIS A 124 -1.27 -1.62 -11.62
N ILE A 125 -0.97 -1.95 -10.36
CA ILE A 125 -0.06 -3.04 -10.04
C ILE A 125 -0.67 -4.39 -10.45
N GLU A 126 -1.95 -4.61 -10.16
CA GLU A 126 -2.71 -5.80 -10.53
C GLU A 126 -2.77 -5.95 -12.06
N GLU A 127 -3.11 -4.91 -12.81
CA GLU A 127 -3.08 -4.89 -14.28
C GLU A 127 -1.69 -5.25 -14.83
N ARG A 128 -0.62 -4.71 -14.25
CA ARG A 128 0.75 -5.04 -14.65
C ARG A 128 1.08 -6.51 -14.39
N ILE A 129 0.61 -7.08 -13.28
CA ILE A 129 0.82 -8.49 -12.96
C ILE A 129 0.05 -9.38 -13.95
N GLU A 130 -1.20 -9.04 -14.29
CA GLU A 130 -1.98 -9.75 -15.31
C GLU A 130 -1.26 -9.78 -16.66
N GLN A 131 -0.67 -8.66 -17.08
CA GLN A 131 0.00 -8.55 -18.38
C GLN A 131 1.34 -9.30 -18.45
N THR A 132 2.07 -9.40 -17.33
CA THR A 132 3.47 -9.84 -17.35
C THR A 132 3.77 -11.08 -16.52
N VAL A 133 2.91 -11.41 -15.55
CA VAL A 133 3.07 -12.50 -14.57
C VAL A 133 4.46 -12.47 -13.90
N ASN A 134 5.00 -11.27 -13.69
CA ASN A 134 6.35 -11.09 -13.17
C ASN A 134 6.41 -11.38 -11.66
N SER A 135 7.10 -12.45 -11.27
CA SER A 135 7.22 -12.88 -9.87
C SER A 135 7.79 -11.81 -8.93
N LEU A 136 8.74 -11.01 -9.41
CA LEU A 136 9.33 -9.93 -8.62
C LEU A 136 8.30 -8.82 -8.33
N VAL A 137 7.40 -8.54 -9.27
CA VAL A 137 6.30 -7.58 -9.07
C VAL A 137 5.28 -8.14 -8.10
N ILE A 138 4.92 -9.42 -8.22
CA ILE A 138 4.01 -10.13 -7.30
C ILE A 138 4.54 -10.09 -5.86
N ASP A 139 5.84 -10.35 -5.65
CA ASP A 139 6.46 -10.31 -4.33
C ASP A 139 6.44 -8.91 -3.71
N ARG A 140 6.64 -7.88 -4.54
CA ARG A 140 6.57 -6.47 -4.10
C ARG A 140 5.14 -6.07 -3.75
N TYR A 141 4.17 -6.44 -4.59
CA TYR A 141 2.74 -6.25 -4.37
C TYR A 141 2.29 -6.89 -3.05
N LYS A 142 2.69 -8.14 -2.79
CA LYS A 142 2.41 -8.83 -1.52
C LYS A 142 2.96 -8.09 -0.31
N ARG A 143 4.15 -7.49 -0.43
CA ARG A 143 4.75 -6.68 0.65
C ARG A 143 3.99 -5.36 0.84
N GLU A 144 3.56 -4.74 -0.25
CA GLU A 144 2.81 -3.49 -0.23
C GLU A 144 1.45 -3.66 0.45
N VAL A 145 0.64 -4.65 0.02
CA VAL A 145 -0.68 -4.93 0.62
C VAL A 145 -0.56 -5.22 2.11
N ARG A 146 0.42 -6.04 2.53
CA ARG A 146 0.67 -6.28 3.96
C ARG A 146 0.94 -5.01 4.74
N ALA A 147 1.69 -4.06 4.16
CA ALA A 147 1.99 -2.80 4.82
C ALA A 147 0.76 -1.90 4.92
N ILE A 148 -0.06 -1.85 3.88
CA ILE A 148 -1.34 -1.11 3.87
C ILE A 148 -2.22 -1.54 5.05
N TYR A 149 -2.40 -2.85 5.24
CA TYR A 149 -3.17 -3.37 6.37
C TYR A 149 -2.46 -3.18 7.72
N LYS A 150 -1.18 -3.53 7.81
CA LYS A 150 -0.42 -3.48 9.08
C LYS A 150 -0.27 -2.07 9.63
N GLN A 151 -0.18 -1.06 8.77
CA GLN A 151 0.04 0.33 9.17
C GLN A 151 -1.27 1.11 9.35
N GLY A 152 -2.42 0.44 9.24
CA GLY A 152 -3.73 1.09 9.42
C GLY A 152 -4.10 2.03 8.26
N ILE A 153 -3.53 1.83 7.08
CA ILE A 153 -3.90 2.59 5.88
C ILE A 153 -5.22 2.05 5.33
N ALA A 154 -5.38 0.72 5.27
CA ALA A 154 -6.67 0.12 4.88
C ALA A 154 -7.80 0.56 5.81
N THR A 155 -8.89 1.04 5.23
CA THR A 155 -10.16 1.24 5.93
C THR A 155 -11.01 -0.03 5.90
N ILE A 156 -12.04 -0.07 6.74
CA ILE A 156 -13.03 -1.16 6.73
C ILE A 156 -13.68 -1.24 5.35
N GLU A 157 -14.12 -0.12 4.79
CA GLU A 157 -14.78 -0.06 3.48
C GLU A 157 -13.88 -0.60 2.36
N PHE A 158 -12.57 -0.30 2.42
CA PHE A 158 -11.61 -0.87 1.49
C PHE A 158 -11.54 -2.40 1.65
N ALA A 159 -11.38 -2.91 2.87
CA ALA A 159 -11.32 -4.36 3.10
C ALA A 159 -12.60 -5.10 2.69
N GLU A 160 -13.77 -4.52 3.00
CA GLU A 160 -15.08 -5.00 2.56
C GLU A 160 -15.13 -5.12 1.03
N SER A 161 -14.75 -4.06 0.31
CA SER A 161 -14.74 -4.07 -1.16
C SER A 161 -13.83 -5.16 -1.76
N ARG A 162 -12.76 -5.56 -1.05
CA ARG A 162 -11.86 -6.65 -1.46
C ARG A 162 -12.45 -8.02 -1.16
N LEU A 163 -13.20 -8.16 -0.06
CA LEU A 163 -13.87 -9.41 0.33
C LEU A 163 -15.13 -9.69 -0.51
N ASP A 164 -15.80 -8.66 -1.02
CA ASP A 164 -17.02 -8.82 -1.82
C ASP A 164 -16.77 -9.39 -3.22
N ARG A 165 -15.53 -9.29 -3.74
CA ARG A 165 -15.14 -9.83 -5.04
C ARG A 165 -14.94 -11.35 -4.98
N THR A 166 -15.87 -12.14 -5.49
CA THR A 166 -15.82 -13.62 -5.45
C THR A 166 -14.69 -14.25 -6.25
N ASP A 167 -14.14 -13.53 -7.24
CA ASP A 167 -13.24 -14.04 -8.28
C ASP A 167 -11.86 -13.35 -8.30
N SER A 168 -11.47 -12.67 -7.21
CA SER A 168 -10.16 -12.01 -7.16
C SER A 168 -9.02 -13.04 -7.05
N GLY A 169 -8.48 -13.45 -8.20
CA GLY A 169 -7.26 -14.25 -8.28
C GLY A 169 -6.09 -13.62 -7.51
N PHE A 170 -6.05 -12.28 -7.43
CA PHE A 170 -5.08 -11.54 -6.62
C PHE A 170 -5.24 -11.77 -5.13
N ARG A 171 -6.47 -11.71 -4.60
CA ARG A 171 -6.75 -11.98 -3.18
C ARG A 171 -6.22 -13.36 -2.78
N ALA A 172 -6.47 -14.36 -3.62
CA ALA A 172 -5.94 -15.71 -3.43
C ALA A 172 -4.42 -15.79 -3.57
N LEU A 173 -3.83 -15.13 -4.59
CA LEU A 173 -2.39 -15.10 -4.89
C LEU A 173 -1.57 -14.61 -3.70
N ILE A 174 -2.00 -13.53 -3.05
CA ILE A 174 -1.27 -12.94 -1.92
C ILE A 174 -1.76 -13.39 -0.55
N ASN A 175 -2.83 -14.20 -0.51
CA ASN A 175 -3.53 -14.61 0.71
C ASN A 175 -3.99 -13.38 1.51
N GLU A 176 -4.67 -12.47 0.82
CA GLU A 176 -5.13 -11.20 1.40
C GLU A 176 -6.19 -11.40 2.49
N VAL A 177 -7.07 -12.40 2.38
CA VAL A 177 -8.01 -12.74 3.47
C VAL A 177 -7.28 -12.95 4.80
N GLY A 178 -6.18 -13.72 4.80
CA GLY A 178 -5.39 -13.90 6.01
C GLY A 178 -4.70 -12.62 6.49
N ILE A 179 -4.35 -11.70 5.58
CA ILE A 179 -3.78 -10.39 5.94
C ILE A 179 -4.84 -9.53 6.64
N ILE A 180 -6.08 -9.51 6.14
CA ILE A 180 -7.22 -8.79 6.73
C ILE A 180 -7.52 -9.32 8.14
N VAL A 181 -7.50 -10.65 8.29
CA VAL A 181 -7.66 -11.31 9.60
C VAL A 181 -6.55 -10.89 10.57
N ASP A 182 -5.30 -10.92 10.12
CA ASP A 182 -4.15 -10.56 10.96
C ASP A 182 -4.19 -9.07 11.38
N SER A 183 -4.75 -8.20 10.54
CA SER A 183 -4.92 -6.78 10.88
C SER A 183 -6.08 -6.50 11.84
N ARG A 184 -6.93 -7.51 12.12
CA ARG A 184 -8.10 -7.41 13.00
C ARG A 184 -9.07 -6.29 12.61
N LEU A 185 -9.12 -5.96 11.33
CA LEU A 185 -9.95 -4.88 10.81
C LEU A 185 -11.42 -5.30 10.75
N ILE A 186 -11.67 -6.57 10.42
CA ILE A 186 -13.00 -7.19 10.38
C ILE A 186 -12.94 -8.46 11.26
N PRO A 187 -13.97 -8.74 12.08
CA PRO A 187 -14.03 -9.95 12.89
C PRO A 187 -13.86 -11.23 12.06
N ILE A 188 -13.12 -12.20 12.60
CA ILE A 188 -12.85 -13.47 11.92
C ILE A 188 -14.13 -14.23 11.55
N GLY A 189 -15.15 -14.21 12.42
CA GLY A 189 -16.44 -14.84 12.16
C GLY A 189 -17.13 -14.23 10.94
N ASP A 190 -17.20 -12.91 10.88
CA ASP A 190 -17.79 -12.17 9.76
C ASP A 190 -17.08 -12.45 8.44
N ILE A 191 -15.78 -12.73 8.45
CA ILE A 191 -15.03 -13.14 7.25
C ILE A 191 -15.33 -14.62 6.92
N PHE A 192 -15.28 -15.50 7.91
CA PHE A 192 -15.39 -16.94 7.71
C PHE A 192 -16.78 -17.38 7.25
N PHE A 193 -17.83 -16.70 7.67
CA PHE A 193 -19.22 -17.01 7.27
C PHE A 193 -19.63 -16.40 5.93
N ARG A 194 -18.77 -15.61 5.28
CA ARG A 194 -19.06 -15.07 3.94
C ARG A 194 -19.03 -16.16 2.88
N ASP A 195 -20.00 -16.08 1.98
CA ASP A 195 -20.05 -16.91 0.77
C ASP A 195 -19.08 -16.41 -0.30
N THR A 196 -18.66 -15.14 -0.23
CA THR A 196 -17.69 -14.53 -1.17
C THR A 196 -16.24 -14.94 -0.89
N VAL A 197 -15.98 -15.50 0.30
CA VAL A 197 -14.67 -16.05 0.68
C VAL A 197 -14.62 -17.52 0.26
N LEU A 198 -13.66 -17.86 -0.60
CA LEU A 198 -13.63 -19.18 -1.22
C LEU A 198 -13.27 -20.29 -0.21
N PRO A 199 -13.71 -21.54 -0.43
CA PRO A 199 -13.34 -22.67 0.43
C PRO A 199 -11.82 -22.83 0.64
N GLU A 200 -11.01 -22.58 -0.40
CA GLU A 200 -9.54 -22.63 -0.30
C GLU A 200 -8.95 -21.48 0.54
N GLU A 201 -9.63 -20.33 0.59
CA GLU A 201 -9.23 -19.23 1.47
C GLU A 201 -9.57 -19.58 2.93
N LYS A 202 -10.76 -20.13 3.17
CA LYS A 202 -11.17 -20.64 4.50
C LYS A 202 -10.25 -21.76 4.99
N ARG A 203 -9.90 -22.72 4.13
CA ARG A 203 -8.93 -23.79 4.44
C ARG A 203 -7.60 -23.22 4.91
N ARG A 204 -7.08 -22.18 4.25
CA ARG A 204 -5.82 -21.53 4.64
C ARG A 204 -5.90 -20.84 6.00
N LEU A 205 -7.05 -20.27 6.36
CA LEU A 205 -7.26 -19.71 7.71
C LEU A 205 -7.26 -20.82 8.77
N ILE A 206 -7.94 -21.95 8.49
CA ILE A 206 -7.99 -23.11 9.41
C ILE A 206 -6.60 -23.70 9.61
N GLN A 207 -5.85 -23.96 8.54
CA GLN A 207 -4.49 -24.51 8.60
C GLN A 207 -3.50 -23.62 9.36
N ARG A 208 -3.78 -22.32 9.49
CA ARG A 208 -2.98 -21.37 10.27
C ARG A 208 -3.42 -21.27 11.72
N GLY A 209 -4.42 -22.04 12.15
CA GLY A 209 -4.98 -21.99 13.49
C GLY A 209 -5.73 -20.69 13.79
N GLN A 210 -6.19 -19.96 12.77
CA GLN A 210 -6.91 -18.69 12.95
C GLN A 210 -8.42 -18.92 13.17
N ILE A 211 -8.94 -20.10 12.84
CA ILE A 211 -10.35 -20.45 12.99
C ILE A 211 -10.50 -21.47 14.13
N PRO A 212 -11.18 -21.10 15.22
CA PRO A 212 -11.57 -22.03 16.28
C PRO A 212 -12.49 -23.13 15.76
N ARG A 213 -12.41 -24.33 16.37
CA ARG A 213 -13.24 -25.49 16.00
C ARG A 213 -14.73 -25.17 16.06
N GLU A 214 -15.14 -24.35 17.02
CA GLU A 214 -16.52 -23.95 17.23
C GLU A 214 -17.09 -23.19 16.02
N LEU A 215 -16.29 -22.35 15.37
CA LEU A 215 -16.71 -21.66 14.15
C LEU A 215 -16.85 -22.61 12.97
N ILE A 216 -16.01 -23.65 12.88
CA ILE A 216 -16.10 -24.68 11.84
C ILE A 216 -17.40 -25.47 12.00
N LEU A 217 -17.70 -25.92 13.22
CA LEU A 217 -18.94 -26.64 13.53
C LEU A 217 -20.17 -25.76 13.24
N SER A 218 -20.17 -24.52 13.72
CA SER A 218 -21.27 -23.59 13.48
C SER A 218 -21.49 -23.32 11.99
N ARG A 219 -20.45 -23.31 11.16
CA ARG A 219 -20.59 -23.14 9.71
C ARG A 219 -21.09 -24.41 9.01
N LEU A 220 -20.81 -25.59 9.54
CA LEU A 220 -21.34 -26.86 9.01
C LEU A 220 -22.85 -27.02 9.22
N ASP A 221 -23.38 -26.37 10.26
CA ASP A 221 -24.80 -26.33 10.58
C ASP A 221 -25.60 -25.39 9.64
N ASP A 222 -24.93 -24.55 8.85
CA ASP A 222 -25.59 -23.70 7.85
C ASP A 222 -26.08 -24.55 6.65
N ASP A 223 -27.38 -24.48 6.37
CA ASP A 223 -28.00 -25.20 5.23
C ASP A 223 -27.54 -24.66 3.85
N GLY A 224 -27.03 -23.42 3.82
CA GLY A 224 -26.66 -22.71 2.59
C GLY A 224 -25.25 -23.01 2.06
N ILE A 225 -24.43 -23.79 2.78
CA ILE A 225 -23.04 -24.01 2.35
C ILE A 225 -22.94 -24.91 1.13
N SER A 226 -21.98 -24.59 0.25
CA SER A 226 -21.72 -25.43 -0.92
C SER A 226 -21.21 -26.82 -0.51
N ALA A 227 -21.48 -27.85 -1.33
CA ALA A 227 -20.98 -29.21 -1.09
C ALA A 227 -19.44 -29.26 -1.01
N GLN A 228 -18.76 -28.41 -1.80
CA GLN A 228 -17.31 -28.29 -1.76
C GLN A 228 -16.81 -27.70 -0.43
N GLU A 229 -17.48 -26.66 0.07
CA GLU A 229 -17.15 -26.07 1.37
C GLU A 229 -17.40 -27.07 2.50
N ARG A 230 -18.55 -27.77 2.49
CA ARG A 230 -18.89 -28.79 3.48
C ARG A 230 -17.82 -29.89 3.56
N ALA A 231 -17.43 -30.46 2.42
CA ALA A 231 -16.38 -31.47 2.37
C ALA A 231 -15.03 -30.95 2.91
N MET A 232 -14.68 -29.69 2.61
CA MET A 232 -13.46 -29.06 3.12
C MET A 232 -13.49 -28.88 4.64
N LEU A 233 -14.62 -28.46 5.22
CA LEU A 233 -14.79 -28.26 6.65
C LEU A 233 -14.76 -29.59 7.42
N GLU A 234 -15.46 -30.61 6.92
CA GLU A 234 -15.46 -31.97 7.49
C GLU A 234 -14.05 -32.57 7.51
N GLN A 235 -13.30 -32.45 6.40
CA GLN A 235 -11.91 -32.88 6.34
C GLN A 235 -11.03 -32.13 7.34
N SER A 236 -11.26 -30.83 7.52
CA SER A 236 -10.48 -30.00 8.42
C SER A 236 -10.68 -30.38 9.89
N LEU A 237 -11.87 -30.87 10.27
CA LEU A 237 -12.12 -31.37 11.63
C LEU A 237 -11.36 -32.65 11.93
N GLN A 238 -11.26 -33.56 10.95
CA GLN A 238 -10.52 -34.83 11.12
C GLN A 238 -9.03 -34.59 11.38
N LEU A 239 -8.44 -33.59 10.73
CA LEU A 239 -7.02 -33.24 10.88
C LEU A 239 -6.70 -32.50 12.19
N VAL A 240 -7.70 -31.99 12.90
CA VAL A 240 -7.54 -31.30 14.18
C VAL A 240 -7.64 -32.28 15.36
N ASP A 241 -8.14 -33.50 15.13
CA ASP A 241 -8.31 -34.57 16.12
C ASP A 241 -7.11 -35.56 16.20
N ASP A 242 -6.13 -35.44 15.30
CA ASP A 242 -4.85 -36.19 15.30
C ASP A 242 -3.69 -35.35 15.86
#